data_AF-A0A0H3JQ71-F1
#
_entry.id   AF-A0A0H3JQ71-F1
#
_cell.length_a   1.000
_cell.length_b   1.000
_cell.length_c   1.000
_cell.angle_alpha   90.00
_cell.angle_beta   90.00
_cell.angle_gamma   90.00
#
_symmetry.space_group_name_H-M   'P 1'
#
loop_
_entity.id
_entity.type
_entity.pdbx_description
1 polymer ?
#
loop_
_entity_poly.entity_id
_entity_poly.type
_entity_poly.pdbx_seq_one_letter_code
_entity_poly.pdbx_strand_id
1 'polypeptide(L)'
;MWSFKSMFNTPEDPEKDAYEFYGKVQPGITTPTQKTCNFVALDLKSKDRDAIKAMFKKWTVMADRMMDGDTVGKTSNNPLMPPVDTGESIGLGASKLTITFGISKSLMKKIGLSSKIPDAFKDLPHFPNDQLIDDYSDGDIMIQACSNDSQVSFHAVHNLVRPFRDIVKVRWAQSGFISAKGKETPRNLMAFKDGTINPRKSNQLKDYVFIDDGWAKHGTYCVVRRIQIHIETWDRTALEEQEATFGRKRHSGAPLTGGKEFDEIDLKAKDSHGEYIIDKDAHTRLAKEANTSILRRAFNYVDGTDDRTGNFETGLLFIAFQKATKQFIDIQNNLGSNDKLNEYITHRGSASFLVLPGVSKGGYLGETLFD
;
A
#
# COMPACT_ATOMS: atom_id res chain seq x y z
N MET A 1 19.66 2.29 22.19
CA MET A 1 18.49 1.53 22.70
C MET A 1 17.25 2.25 22.21
N TRP A 2 16.55 1.70 21.21
CA TRP A 2 15.43 2.35 20.54
C TRP A 2 14.23 2.48 21.49
N SER A 3 13.78 3.71 21.76
CA SER A 3 12.57 3.92 22.58
C SER A 3 11.35 4.01 21.66
N PHE A 4 10.56 2.93 21.63
CA PHE A 4 9.27 2.96 20.96
C PHE A 4 8.34 3.90 21.74
N LYS A 5 8.07 5.10 21.21
CA LYS A 5 7.05 6.03 21.75
C LYS A 5 5.63 5.43 21.68
N SER A 6 5.42 4.52 20.74
CA SER A 6 4.18 3.74 20.53
C SER A 6 4.54 2.50 19.70
N MET A 7 3.77 1.42 19.82
CA MET A 7 3.93 0.25 18.95
C MET A 7 3.64 0.53 17.47
N PHE A 8 2.95 1.65 17.16
CA PHE A 8 2.63 2.07 15.80
C PHE A 8 3.64 3.05 15.20
N ASN A 9 4.63 3.48 15.97
CA ASN A 9 5.70 4.33 15.43
C ASN A 9 6.83 3.43 14.97
N THR A 10 7.24 3.53 13.71
CA THR A 10 8.48 2.94 13.22
C THR A 10 9.63 3.86 13.63
N PRO A 11 10.52 3.44 14.56
CA PRO A 11 11.68 4.25 14.94
C PRO A 11 12.56 4.54 13.73
N GLU A 12 13.11 5.75 13.69
CA GLU A 12 13.99 6.24 12.62
C GLU A 12 15.41 6.34 13.15
N ASP A 13 16.38 5.85 12.36
CA ASP A 13 17.81 6.19 12.50
C ASP A 13 18.11 7.42 11.63
N PRO A 14 18.35 8.60 12.20
CA PRO A 14 18.72 9.77 11.40
C PRO A 14 20.13 9.66 10.81
N GLU A 15 21.06 8.96 11.46
CA GLU A 15 22.46 8.88 11.02
C GLU A 15 22.61 7.97 9.80
N LYS A 16 21.81 6.89 9.74
CA LYS A 16 21.81 5.95 8.60
C LYS A 16 20.76 6.26 7.54
N ASP A 17 19.97 7.30 7.75
CA ASP A 17 18.75 7.56 6.98
C ASP A 17 17.85 6.29 6.91
N ALA A 18 17.64 5.60 8.03
CA ALA A 18 17.00 4.28 8.08
C ALA A 18 15.74 4.26 8.97
N TYR A 19 14.93 3.22 8.79
CA TYR A 19 13.82 2.87 9.68
C TYR A 19 14.06 1.48 10.28
N GLU A 20 13.68 1.26 11.54
CA GLU A 20 13.86 -0.04 12.19
C GLU A 20 12.98 -1.12 11.53
N PHE A 21 13.59 -2.28 11.25
CA PHE A 21 12.89 -3.46 10.73
C PHE A 21 12.08 -4.20 11.81
N TYR A 22 12.68 -4.38 12.99
CA TYR A 22 12.06 -5.11 14.10
C TYR A 22 11.00 -4.26 14.83
N GLY A 23 9.89 -4.90 15.20
CA GLY A 23 8.78 -4.23 15.88
C GLY A 23 7.56 -5.13 16.04
N LYS A 24 6.52 -4.63 16.72
CA LYS A 24 5.25 -5.36 16.84
C LYS A 24 4.45 -5.37 15.54
N VAL A 25 4.55 -4.29 14.77
CA VAL A 25 3.94 -4.13 13.45
C VAL A 25 5.07 -3.99 12.44
N GLN A 26 4.83 -4.42 11.20
CA GLN A 26 5.83 -4.25 10.13
C GLN A 26 6.00 -2.77 9.74
N PRO A 27 7.20 -2.36 9.33
CA PRO A 27 7.44 -1.05 8.73
C PRO A 27 6.72 -0.94 7.38
N GLY A 28 6.48 0.29 6.90
CA GLY A 28 5.79 0.57 5.63
C GLY A 28 4.26 0.62 5.72
N ILE A 29 3.69 0.47 6.92
CA ILE A 29 2.24 0.63 7.19
C ILE A 29 1.97 2.03 7.75
N THR A 30 2.47 2.31 8.95
CA THR A 30 2.33 3.59 9.67
C THR A 30 3.57 4.48 9.56
N THR A 31 4.63 3.97 8.95
CA THR A 31 5.83 4.75 8.61
C THR A 31 5.43 5.96 7.76
N PRO A 32 6.00 7.16 8.01
CA PRO A 32 5.80 8.31 7.13
C PRO A 32 6.02 7.95 5.66
N THR A 33 5.17 8.48 4.77
CA THR A 33 5.20 8.09 3.36
C THR A 33 6.52 8.51 2.71
N GLN A 34 7.18 7.56 2.06
CA GLN A 34 8.40 7.79 1.29
C GLN A 34 8.08 8.13 -0.17
N LYS A 35 9.07 8.64 -0.92
CA LYS A 35 8.88 9.15 -2.28
C LYS A 35 8.51 8.09 -3.30
N THR A 36 9.00 6.87 -3.15
CA THR A 36 8.82 5.79 -4.13
C THR A 36 8.32 4.51 -3.48
N CYS A 37 7.63 3.70 -4.28
CA CYS A 37 7.20 2.35 -3.95
C CYS A 37 7.50 1.42 -5.12
N ASN A 38 8.08 0.26 -4.84
CA ASN A 38 8.04 -0.90 -5.72
C ASN A 38 7.20 -1.97 -5.04
N PHE A 39 5.98 -2.16 -5.55
CA PHE A 39 5.07 -3.20 -5.12
C PHE A 39 5.23 -4.42 -6.01
N VAL A 40 5.32 -5.61 -5.42
CA VAL A 40 5.34 -6.87 -6.15
C VAL A 40 4.40 -7.89 -5.52
N ALA A 41 3.60 -8.53 -6.37
CA ALA A 41 2.89 -9.75 -6.04
C ALA A 41 3.63 -10.95 -6.62
N LEU A 42 3.78 -12.01 -5.82
CA LEU A 42 4.46 -13.24 -6.20
C LEU A 42 3.50 -14.42 -6.18
N ASP A 43 3.65 -15.35 -7.12
CA ASP A 43 3.03 -16.67 -7.06
C ASP A 43 4.02 -17.70 -6.50
N LEU A 44 3.53 -18.62 -5.68
CA LEU A 44 4.24 -19.82 -5.27
C LEU A 44 4.35 -20.81 -6.43
N LYS A 45 5.56 -21.29 -6.66
CA LYS A 45 5.85 -22.47 -7.50
C LYS A 45 5.89 -23.76 -6.69
N SER A 46 6.39 -23.67 -5.46
CA SER A 46 6.46 -24.80 -4.52
C SER A 46 5.30 -24.76 -3.52
N LYS A 47 4.86 -25.94 -3.09
CA LYS A 47 3.93 -26.11 -1.94
C LYS A 47 4.65 -26.63 -0.70
N ASP A 48 5.96 -26.80 -0.76
CA ASP A 48 6.78 -27.23 0.36
C ASP A 48 6.82 -26.14 1.43
N ARG A 49 6.10 -26.40 2.53
CA ARG A 49 5.98 -25.49 3.67
C ARG A 49 7.32 -25.22 4.33
N ASP A 50 8.22 -26.20 4.40
CA ASP A 50 9.51 -26.03 5.07
C ASP A 50 10.46 -25.19 4.21
N ALA A 51 10.44 -25.37 2.89
CA ALA A 51 11.16 -24.51 1.95
C ALA A 51 10.65 -23.05 2.01
N ILE A 52 9.34 -22.85 2.06
CA ILE A 52 8.74 -21.50 2.17
C ILE A 52 9.09 -20.86 3.51
N LYS A 53 9.00 -21.61 4.62
CA LYS A 53 9.41 -21.15 5.95
C LYS A 53 10.90 -20.75 5.97
N ALA A 54 11.77 -21.54 5.34
CA ALA A 54 13.18 -21.22 5.20
C ALA A 54 13.43 -19.96 4.38
N MET A 55 12.66 -19.74 3.30
CA MET A 55 12.69 -18.50 2.51
C MET A 55 12.30 -17.28 3.37
N PHE A 56 11.24 -17.36 4.17
CA PHE A 56 10.82 -16.25 5.04
C PHE A 56 11.88 -15.91 6.11
N LYS A 57 12.55 -16.92 6.66
CA LYS A 57 13.73 -16.72 7.54
C LYS A 57 14.86 -16.00 6.84
N LYS A 58 15.16 -16.35 5.59
CA LYS A 58 16.20 -15.66 4.80
C LYS A 58 15.79 -14.24 4.43
N TRP A 59 14.56 -14.01 3.99
CA TRP A 59 14.02 -12.68 3.72
C TRP A 59 14.06 -11.78 4.94
N THR A 60 13.85 -12.31 6.15
CA THR A 60 13.99 -11.55 7.40
C THR A 60 15.39 -10.96 7.52
N VAL A 61 16.43 -11.79 7.35
CA VAL A 61 17.83 -11.35 7.43
C VAL A 61 18.18 -10.37 6.31
N MET A 62 17.70 -10.63 5.09
CA MET A 62 17.97 -9.75 3.94
C MET A 62 17.30 -8.38 4.10
N ALA A 63 16.05 -8.36 4.56
CA ALA A 63 15.28 -7.13 4.76
C ALA A 63 15.88 -6.27 5.86
N ASP A 64 16.23 -6.87 7.00
CA ASP A 64 16.92 -6.18 8.10
C ASP A 64 18.19 -5.47 7.62
N ARG A 65 19.05 -6.18 6.87
CA ARG A 65 20.28 -5.61 6.31
C ARG A 65 20.01 -4.47 5.33
N MET A 66 19.15 -4.68 4.33
CA MET A 66 18.89 -3.64 3.33
C MET A 66 18.24 -2.40 3.94
N MET A 67 17.34 -2.57 4.92
CA MET A 67 16.73 -1.46 5.64
C MET A 67 17.73 -0.65 6.47
N ASP A 68 18.85 -1.26 6.87
CA ASP A 68 19.98 -0.59 7.53
C ASP A 68 21.00 0.01 6.51
N GLY A 69 20.75 -0.15 5.21
CA GLY A 69 21.62 0.34 4.13
C GLY A 69 22.76 -0.62 3.77
N ASP A 70 22.75 -1.83 4.31
CA ASP A 70 23.74 -2.87 4.04
C ASP A 70 23.39 -3.71 2.80
N THR A 71 24.41 -4.35 2.24
CA THR A 71 24.23 -5.44 1.27
C THR A 71 23.53 -6.66 1.89
N VAL A 72 22.80 -7.45 1.10
CA VAL A 72 22.01 -8.60 1.57
C VAL A 72 22.80 -9.73 2.21
N GLY A 73 24.11 -9.75 2.01
CA GLY A 73 25.02 -10.72 2.59
C GLY A 73 26.48 -10.37 2.30
N LYS A 74 27.40 -11.14 2.88
CA LYS A 74 28.83 -10.95 2.65
C LYS A 74 29.18 -11.24 1.19
N THR A 75 29.89 -10.31 0.56
CA THR A 75 30.42 -10.47 -0.81
C THR A 75 31.40 -11.65 -0.87
N SER A 76 31.28 -12.46 -1.91
CA SER A 76 32.28 -13.49 -2.24
C SER A 76 33.51 -12.83 -2.84
N ASN A 77 34.71 -13.18 -2.36
CA ASN A 77 35.96 -12.76 -2.98
C ASN A 77 36.34 -13.59 -4.23
N ASN A 78 35.55 -14.62 -4.55
CA ASN A 78 35.78 -15.43 -5.74
C ASN A 78 35.10 -14.77 -6.95
N PRO A 79 35.87 -14.23 -7.92
CA PRO A 79 35.32 -13.55 -9.10
C PRO A 79 34.61 -14.49 -10.08
N LEU A 80 34.76 -15.82 -9.92
CA LEU A 80 34.11 -16.82 -10.76
C LEU A 80 32.70 -17.21 -10.29
N MET A 81 32.26 -16.67 -9.15
CA MET A 81 30.92 -16.92 -8.60
C MET A 81 30.02 -15.70 -8.81
N PRO A 82 28.72 -15.90 -9.09
CA PRO A 82 27.76 -14.80 -9.05
C PRO A 82 27.80 -14.10 -7.69
N PRO A 83 27.65 -12.76 -7.65
CA PRO A 83 27.67 -12.03 -6.40
C PRO A 83 26.44 -12.33 -5.54
N VAL A 84 26.61 -12.25 -4.22
CA VAL A 84 25.52 -12.48 -3.24
C VAL A 84 24.50 -11.34 -3.27
N ASP A 85 24.97 -10.12 -3.46
CA ASP A 85 24.17 -8.92 -3.68
C ASP A 85 24.34 -8.46 -5.14
N THR A 86 23.29 -7.93 -5.76
CA THR A 86 23.35 -7.44 -7.15
C THR A 86 24.01 -6.06 -7.29
N GLY A 87 24.20 -5.34 -6.20
CA GLY A 87 25.02 -4.13 -6.13
C GLY A 87 24.36 -2.85 -6.62
N GLU A 88 23.08 -2.86 -7.00
CA GLU A 88 22.41 -1.67 -7.54
C GLU A 88 22.35 -0.53 -6.52
N SER A 89 22.34 -0.79 -5.21
CA SER A 89 22.25 0.26 -4.19
C SER A 89 23.59 0.67 -3.57
N ILE A 90 24.73 0.16 -4.08
CA ILE A 90 26.05 0.46 -3.52
C ILE A 90 26.29 1.98 -3.54
N GLY A 91 26.55 2.55 -2.35
CA GLY A 91 26.81 3.98 -2.16
C GLY A 91 25.57 4.84 -1.93
N LEU A 92 24.35 4.29 -1.97
CA LEU A 92 23.10 5.03 -1.79
C LEU A 92 22.55 5.04 -0.35
N GLY A 93 23.12 4.22 0.54
CA GLY A 93 22.63 4.06 1.93
C GLY A 93 21.21 3.46 2.00
N ALA A 94 20.57 3.56 3.18
CA ALA A 94 19.23 3.00 3.39
C ALA A 94 18.12 3.77 2.67
N SER A 95 18.28 5.08 2.47
CA SER A 95 17.30 5.95 1.80
C SER A 95 15.87 5.80 2.35
N LYS A 96 15.71 5.68 3.67
CA LYS A 96 14.44 5.39 4.37
C LYS A 96 13.73 4.13 3.87
N LEU A 97 14.45 3.11 3.44
CA LEU A 97 13.87 1.86 2.96
C LEU A 97 13.01 1.19 4.04
N THR A 98 11.81 0.78 3.65
CA THR A 98 10.97 -0.16 4.40
C THR A 98 10.50 -1.26 3.49
N ILE A 99 10.47 -2.48 4.00
CA ILE A 99 9.99 -3.66 3.26
C ILE A 99 8.87 -4.31 4.07
N THR A 100 7.69 -4.43 3.47
CA THR A 100 6.48 -4.99 4.09
C THR A 100 6.06 -6.27 3.38
N PHE A 101 5.74 -7.31 4.15
CA PHE A 101 5.38 -8.64 3.64
C PHE A 101 3.95 -9.01 4.02
N GLY A 102 3.17 -9.45 3.02
CA GLY A 102 1.83 -9.99 3.23
C GLY A 102 1.63 -11.32 2.51
N ILE A 103 0.62 -12.08 2.95
CA ILE A 103 0.25 -13.36 2.35
C ILE A 103 -1.24 -13.38 2.00
N SER A 104 -1.61 -14.05 0.93
CA SER A 104 -3.01 -14.18 0.54
C SER A 104 -3.65 -15.46 1.08
N LYS A 105 -4.97 -15.56 0.97
CA LYS A 105 -5.70 -16.82 1.21
C LYS A 105 -5.25 -17.93 0.27
N SER A 106 -4.86 -17.59 -0.96
CA SER A 106 -4.35 -18.57 -1.93
C SER A 106 -3.07 -19.23 -1.40
N LEU A 107 -2.11 -18.46 -0.87
CA LEU A 107 -0.93 -19.01 -0.22
C LEU A 107 -1.30 -19.99 0.88
N MET A 108 -2.11 -19.55 1.85
CA MET A 108 -2.49 -20.38 3.00
C MET A 108 -3.17 -21.68 2.56
N LYS A 109 -4.05 -21.63 1.55
CA LYS A 109 -4.68 -22.82 0.97
C LYS A 109 -3.64 -23.76 0.32
N LYS A 110 -2.71 -23.21 -0.48
CA LYS A 110 -1.69 -23.97 -1.22
C LYS A 110 -0.75 -24.74 -0.30
N ILE A 111 -0.46 -24.22 0.91
CA ILE A 111 0.44 -24.85 1.89
C ILE A 111 -0.30 -25.57 3.04
N GLY A 112 -1.60 -25.81 2.89
CA GLY A 112 -2.38 -26.59 3.86
C GLY A 112 -2.70 -25.86 5.17
N LEU A 113 -2.70 -24.53 5.18
CA LEU A 113 -3.02 -23.68 6.34
C LEU A 113 -4.38 -22.99 6.22
N SER A 114 -5.34 -23.59 5.51
CA SER A 114 -6.70 -23.02 5.35
C SER A 114 -7.40 -22.73 6.68
N SER A 115 -7.15 -23.53 7.72
CA SER A 115 -7.71 -23.33 9.07
C SER A 115 -7.13 -22.12 9.80
N LYS A 116 -6.00 -21.56 9.33
CA LYS A 116 -5.42 -20.32 9.85
C LYS A 116 -5.96 -19.07 9.15
N ILE A 117 -6.81 -19.17 8.13
CA ILE A 117 -7.42 -18.00 7.47
C ILE A 117 -8.40 -17.34 8.45
N PRO A 118 -8.16 -16.09 8.89
CA PRO A 118 -9.07 -15.46 9.84
C PRO A 118 -10.41 -15.08 9.18
N ASP A 119 -11.51 -15.12 9.95
CA ASP A 119 -12.86 -14.86 9.44
C ASP A 119 -13.04 -13.46 8.84
N ALA A 120 -12.29 -12.48 9.34
CA ALA A 120 -12.30 -11.10 8.85
C ALA A 120 -11.59 -10.93 7.49
N PHE A 121 -10.92 -11.96 6.96
CA PHE A 121 -10.31 -11.97 5.63
C PHE A 121 -11.32 -12.39 4.55
N LYS A 122 -12.37 -11.60 4.35
CA LYS A 122 -13.38 -11.84 3.30
C LYS A 122 -12.80 -11.61 1.90
N ASP A 123 -13.28 -12.38 0.92
CA ASP A 123 -13.01 -12.13 -0.50
C ASP A 123 -13.62 -10.79 -0.90
N LEU A 124 -12.93 -10.07 -1.79
CA LEU A 124 -13.48 -8.86 -2.38
C LEU A 124 -14.55 -9.26 -3.39
N PRO A 125 -15.76 -8.70 -3.35
CA PRO A 125 -16.75 -8.92 -4.39
C PRO A 125 -16.30 -8.24 -5.68
N HIS A 126 -16.98 -8.56 -6.78
CA HIS A 126 -16.93 -7.73 -7.97
C HIS A 126 -17.66 -6.41 -7.68
N PHE A 127 -16.96 -5.28 -7.84
CA PHE A 127 -17.55 -3.96 -7.64
C PHE A 127 -18.10 -3.38 -8.95
N PRO A 128 -19.06 -2.45 -8.91
CA PRO A 128 -19.48 -1.72 -10.09
C PRO A 128 -18.30 -1.09 -10.84
N ASN A 129 -18.32 -1.16 -12.17
CA ASN A 129 -17.29 -0.59 -13.07
C ASN A 129 -15.89 -1.22 -12.97
N ASP A 130 -15.73 -2.35 -12.28
CA ASP A 130 -14.50 -3.12 -12.30
C ASP A 130 -14.21 -3.65 -13.71
N GLN A 131 -13.06 -3.29 -14.25
CA GLN A 131 -12.52 -3.83 -15.51
C GLN A 131 -11.15 -4.44 -15.22
N LEU A 132 -11.15 -5.40 -14.29
CA LEU A 132 -9.95 -6.03 -13.78
C LEU A 132 -9.23 -6.82 -14.88
N ILE A 133 -7.92 -6.69 -14.89
CA ILE A 133 -7.00 -7.43 -15.72
C ILE A 133 -6.29 -8.43 -14.81
N ASP A 134 -6.35 -9.71 -15.16
CA ASP A 134 -5.79 -10.80 -14.35
C ASP A 134 -4.29 -10.64 -14.10
N ASP A 135 -3.57 -10.09 -15.08
CA ASP A 135 -2.14 -9.82 -15.03
C ASP A 135 -1.75 -8.72 -14.02
N TYR A 136 -2.71 -7.94 -13.51
CA TYR A 136 -2.48 -6.94 -12.44
C TYR A 136 -3.22 -7.29 -11.14
N SER A 137 -3.71 -8.52 -11.01
CA SER A 137 -4.58 -8.94 -9.92
C SER A 137 -4.02 -10.13 -9.15
N ASP A 138 -4.46 -10.30 -7.91
CA ASP A 138 -4.11 -11.40 -7.01
C ASP A 138 -2.60 -11.58 -6.76
N GLY A 139 -2.20 -12.78 -6.35
CA GLY A 139 -0.86 -13.15 -5.88
C GLY A 139 -0.91 -13.95 -4.58
N ASP A 140 0.12 -14.74 -4.31
CA ASP A 140 0.28 -15.49 -3.07
C ASP A 140 0.99 -14.68 -1.98
N ILE A 141 1.99 -13.88 -2.35
CA ILE A 141 2.80 -13.06 -1.44
C ILE A 141 2.84 -11.63 -1.96
N MET A 142 2.69 -10.67 -1.05
CA MET A 142 2.93 -9.24 -1.28
C MET A 142 4.31 -8.86 -0.73
N ILE A 143 5.06 -8.09 -1.51
CA ILE A 143 6.23 -7.33 -1.09
C ILE A 143 6.00 -5.86 -1.45
N GLN A 144 6.01 -4.98 -0.46
CA GLN A 144 5.99 -3.53 -0.66
C GLN A 144 7.33 -2.94 -0.20
N ALA A 145 8.17 -2.51 -1.14
CA ALA A 145 9.41 -1.82 -0.86
C ALA A 145 9.25 -0.32 -1.09
N CYS A 146 9.33 0.49 -0.04
CA CYS A 146 9.22 1.96 -0.13
C CYS A 146 10.49 2.63 0.34
N SER A 147 10.94 3.66 -0.36
CA SER A 147 12.12 4.42 0.03
C SER A 147 12.08 5.82 -0.60
N ASN A 148 13.09 6.64 -0.32
CA ASN A 148 13.27 7.95 -0.93
C ASN A 148 14.09 7.89 -2.23
N ASP A 149 14.47 6.69 -2.69
CA ASP A 149 15.26 6.45 -3.89
C ASP A 149 14.74 5.21 -4.66
N SER A 150 14.35 5.39 -5.94
CA SER A 150 13.75 4.29 -6.71
C SER A 150 14.68 3.11 -6.94
N GLN A 151 15.99 3.35 -7.00
CA GLN A 151 17.01 2.31 -7.22
C GLN A 151 17.20 1.47 -5.95
N VAL A 152 17.14 2.08 -4.77
CA VAL A 152 17.13 1.36 -3.48
C VAL A 152 15.88 0.50 -3.34
N SER A 153 14.69 1.03 -3.68
CA SER A 153 13.45 0.24 -3.66
C SER A 153 13.49 -0.93 -4.66
N PHE A 154 14.08 -0.74 -5.84
CA PHE A 154 14.23 -1.80 -6.85
C PHE A 154 15.21 -2.88 -6.39
N HIS A 155 16.39 -2.48 -5.90
CA HIS A 155 17.42 -3.36 -5.34
C HIS A 155 16.83 -4.32 -4.30
N ALA A 156 15.99 -3.81 -3.40
CA ALA A 156 15.36 -4.59 -2.36
C ALA A 156 14.52 -5.75 -2.91
N VAL A 157 13.60 -5.44 -3.83
CA VAL A 157 12.73 -6.44 -4.46
C VAL A 157 13.56 -7.43 -5.29
N HIS A 158 14.53 -6.93 -6.07
CA HIS A 158 15.35 -7.77 -6.93
C HIS A 158 16.11 -8.81 -6.12
N ASN A 159 16.77 -8.39 -5.02
CA ASN A 159 17.48 -9.32 -4.15
C ASN A 159 16.56 -10.28 -3.41
N LEU A 160 15.35 -9.87 -3.00
CA LEU A 160 14.41 -10.78 -2.35
C LEU A 160 13.92 -11.88 -3.30
N VAL A 161 13.74 -11.59 -4.59
CA VAL A 161 13.17 -12.56 -5.54
C VAL A 161 14.24 -13.45 -6.19
N ARG A 162 15.39 -12.86 -6.59
CA ARG A 162 16.41 -13.54 -7.41
C ARG A 162 16.87 -14.90 -6.85
N PRO A 163 17.18 -15.06 -5.55
CA PRO A 163 17.69 -16.32 -5.01
C PRO A 163 16.63 -17.42 -4.86
N PHE A 164 15.35 -17.08 -4.98
CA PHE A 164 14.23 -17.98 -4.68
C PHE A 164 13.34 -18.24 -5.90
N ARG A 165 13.88 -18.08 -7.11
CA ARG A 165 13.14 -18.29 -8.38
C ARG A 165 12.59 -19.71 -8.56
N ASP A 166 13.07 -20.70 -7.81
CA ASP A 166 12.53 -22.06 -7.78
C ASP A 166 11.31 -22.19 -6.86
N ILE A 167 11.17 -21.30 -5.88
CA ILE A 167 10.07 -21.28 -4.91
C ILE A 167 8.96 -20.30 -5.32
N VAL A 168 9.32 -19.17 -5.91
CA VAL A 168 8.41 -18.08 -6.29
C VAL A 168 8.64 -17.59 -7.72
N LYS A 169 7.62 -16.97 -8.31
CA LYS A 169 7.76 -16.10 -9.50
C LYS A 169 7.07 -14.76 -9.25
N VAL A 170 7.57 -13.71 -9.90
CA VAL A 170 6.81 -12.46 -10.03
C VAL A 170 5.54 -12.74 -10.82
N ARG A 171 4.40 -12.41 -10.21
CA ARG A 171 3.11 -12.40 -10.90
C ARG A 171 2.92 -11.06 -11.59
N TRP A 172 3.07 -9.99 -10.82
CA TRP A 172 3.02 -8.61 -11.32
C TRP A 172 3.77 -7.67 -10.39
N ALA A 173 4.15 -6.52 -10.93
CA ALA A 173 4.85 -5.48 -10.22
C ALA A 173 4.27 -4.12 -10.64
N GLN A 174 4.25 -3.18 -9.70
CA GLN A 174 3.90 -1.79 -9.99
C GLN A 174 4.88 -0.88 -9.24
N SER A 175 5.60 -0.07 -9.99
CA SER A 175 6.34 1.05 -9.45
C SER A 175 5.40 2.24 -9.27
N GLY A 176 5.62 3.02 -8.22
CA GLY A 176 4.86 4.24 -7.97
C GLY A 176 5.66 5.30 -7.24
N PHE A 177 5.16 6.52 -7.28
CA PHE A 177 5.79 7.69 -6.70
C PHE A 177 4.78 8.62 -6.05
N ILE A 178 5.27 9.42 -5.11
CA ILE A 178 4.58 10.61 -4.62
C ILE A 178 5.59 11.76 -4.53
N SER A 179 5.07 12.98 -4.55
CA SER A 179 5.87 14.18 -4.29
C SER A 179 5.13 15.06 -3.29
N ALA A 180 5.83 15.43 -2.22
CA ALA A 180 5.35 16.37 -1.21
C ALA A 180 6.55 17.14 -0.64
N LYS A 181 6.31 18.40 -0.26
CA LYS A 181 7.30 19.20 0.47
C LYS A 181 7.07 19.04 1.97
N GLY A 182 8.12 18.68 2.70
CA GLY A 182 8.07 18.58 4.16
C GLY A 182 6.99 17.60 4.65
N LYS A 183 6.06 18.10 5.47
CA LYS A 183 4.98 17.31 6.09
C LYS A 183 3.60 17.56 5.45
N GLU A 184 3.57 18.13 4.24
CA GLU A 184 2.32 18.33 3.52
C GLU A 184 1.70 17.01 3.08
N THR A 185 0.37 16.97 3.01
CA THR A 185 -0.35 15.87 2.37
C THR A 185 0.03 15.83 0.88
N PRO A 186 0.49 14.68 0.35
CA PRO A 186 0.89 14.55 -1.05
C PRO A 186 -0.30 14.75 -1.97
N ARG A 187 -0.01 14.95 -3.27
CA ARG A 187 -1.05 15.00 -4.31
C ARG A 187 -1.06 13.75 -5.17
N ASN A 188 -2.25 13.37 -5.63
CA ASN A 188 -2.40 12.43 -6.72
C ASN A 188 -2.30 13.14 -8.09
N LEU A 189 -2.31 12.37 -9.18
CA LEU A 189 -2.21 12.93 -10.54
C LEU A 189 -3.47 13.68 -11.01
N MET A 190 -4.60 13.56 -10.30
CA MET A 190 -5.76 14.44 -10.50
C MET A 190 -5.58 15.80 -9.79
N ALA A 191 -4.40 16.04 -9.22
CA ALA A 191 -3.98 17.23 -8.48
C ALA A 191 -4.69 17.47 -7.13
N PHE A 192 -5.38 16.47 -6.57
CA PHE A 192 -6.00 16.57 -5.25
C PHE A 192 -5.06 16.10 -4.14
N LYS A 193 -5.17 16.72 -2.96
CA LYS A 193 -4.47 16.24 -1.76
C LYS A 193 -5.02 14.88 -1.36
N ASP A 194 -4.14 13.91 -1.20
CA ASP A 194 -4.48 12.52 -0.98
C ASP A 194 -3.90 12.00 0.35
N GLY A 195 -4.80 11.73 1.31
CA GLY A 195 -4.46 11.21 2.64
C GLY A 195 -4.86 12.12 3.81
N THR A 196 -5.55 13.25 3.55
CA THR A 196 -5.96 14.24 4.56
C THR A 196 -6.62 13.63 5.81
N ILE A 197 -7.62 12.75 5.60
CA ILE A 197 -8.45 12.16 6.67
C ILE A 197 -8.04 10.74 7.09
N ASN A 198 -6.78 10.35 6.84
CA ASN A 198 -6.28 9.06 7.31
C ASN A 198 -6.28 8.97 8.86
N PRO A 199 -6.50 7.77 9.43
CA PRO A 199 -6.28 7.54 10.86
C PRO A 199 -4.79 7.75 11.20
N ARG A 200 -4.51 8.59 12.21
CA ARG A 200 -3.13 8.94 12.63
C ARG A 200 -2.88 8.71 14.12
N LYS A 201 -3.93 8.77 14.94
CA LYS A 201 -3.82 8.60 16.39
C LYS A 201 -3.80 7.11 16.75
N SER A 202 -3.09 6.76 17.83
CA SER A 202 -2.96 5.35 18.27
C SER A 202 -4.30 4.66 18.50
N ASN A 203 -5.31 5.35 19.03
CA ASN A 203 -6.65 4.80 19.19
C ASN A 203 -7.29 4.49 17.84
N GLN A 204 -7.23 5.40 16.86
CA GLN A 204 -7.76 5.17 15.52
C GLN A 204 -7.04 4.01 14.80
N LEU A 205 -5.71 3.92 14.92
CA LEU A 205 -4.93 2.83 14.34
C LEU A 205 -5.31 1.49 14.98
N LYS A 206 -5.48 1.47 16.31
CA LYS A 206 -5.99 0.31 17.01
C LYS A 206 -7.40 -0.03 16.54
N ASP A 207 -8.30 0.93 16.39
CA ASP A 207 -9.70 0.67 16.07
C ASP A 207 -9.91 0.20 14.62
N TYR A 208 -9.16 0.76 13.67
CA TYR A 208 -9.43 0.61 12.24
C TYR A 208 -8.36 -0.12 11.42
N VAL A 209 -7.12 -0.25 11.91
CA VAL A 209 -6.00 -0.72 11.08
C VAL A 209 -5.45 -2.08 11.51
N PHE A 210 -5.17 -2.29 12.78
CA PHE A 210 -4.44 -3.48 13.24
C PHE A 210 -5.33 -4.54 13.90
N ILE A 211 -5.00 -5.81 13.67
CA ILE A 211 -5.69 -6.97 14.25
C ILE A 211 -5.33 -7.09 15.74
N ASP A 212 -6.32 -7.36 16.60
CA ASP A 212 -6.15 -7.35 18.07
C ASP A 212 -5.89 -8.75 18.67
N ASP A 213 -6.17 -9.83 17.96
CA ASP A 213 -6.18 -11.20 18.47
C ASP A 213 -5.69 -12.27 17.45
N GLY A 214 -5.67 -13.53 17.91
CA GLY A 214 -5.23 -14.68 17.12
C GLY A 214 -3.74 -14.65 16.77
N TRP A 215 -3.33 -15.57 15.89
CA TRP A 215 -1.94 -15.67 15.44
C TRP A 215 -1.49 -14.46 14.60
N ALA A 216 -2.45 -13.78 13.95
CA ALA A 216 -2.24 -12.61 13.12
C ALA A 216 -2.34 -11.29 13.91
N LYS A 217 -2.38 -11.33 15.24
CA LYS A 217 -2.36 -10.15 16.10
C LYS A 217 -1.22 -9.22 15.72
N HIS A 218 -1.52 -7.91 15.64
CA HIS A 218 -0.62 -6.85 15.13
C HIS A 218 -0.34 -6.88 13.62
N GLY A 219 -0.89 -7.83 12.88
CA GLY A 219 -1.02 -7.75 11.43
C GLY A 219 -2.13 -6.79 11.00
N THR A 220 -2.33 -6.66 9.69
CA THR A 220 -3.40 -5.85 9.08
C THR A 220 -3.79 -6.45 7.73
N TYR A 221 -5.01 -6.22 7.27
CA TYR A 221 -5.38 -6.55 5.89
C TYR A 221 -4.94 -5.43 4.98
N CYS A 222 -4.31 -5.77 3.87
CA CYS A 222 -3.96 -4.87 2.79
C CYS A 222 -4.87 -5.15 1.59
N VAL A 223 -5.52 -4.11 1.07
CA VAL A 223 -6.18 -4.15 -0.24
C VAL A 223 -5.41 -3.25 -1.19
N VAL A 224 -5.14 -3.78 -2.38
CA VAL A 224 -4.43 -3.07 -3.45
C VAL A 224 -5.35 -2.97 -4.64
N ARG A 225 -5.47 -1.75 -5.20
CA ARG A 225 -6.22 -1.50 -6.42
C ARG A 225 -5.32 -0.72 -7.38
N ARG A 226 -5.11 -1.25 -8.58
CA ARG A 226 -4.51 -0.47 -9.67
C ARG A 226 -5.64 0.31 -10.34
N ILE A 227 -5.69 1.61 -10.10
CA ILE A 227 -6.74 2.49 -10.58
C ILE A 227 -6.17 3.31 -11.73
N GLN A 228 -6.65 3.12 -12.94
CA GLN A 228 -6.35 3.97 -14.09
C GLN A 228 -7.10 5.29 -13.94
N ILE A 229 -6.41 6.40 -14.21
CA ILE A 229 -7.01 7.73 -14.32
C ILE A 229 -7.08 8.07 -15.82
N HIS A 230 -8.27 8.40 -16.30
CA HIS A 230 -8.49 8.91 -17.66
C HIS A 230 -8.13 10.39 -17.70
N ILE A 231 -6.82 10.67 -17.66
CA ILE A 231 -6.27 12.00 -17.37
C ILE A 231 -6.66 13.03 -18.45
N GLU A 232 -6.76 12.62 -19.71
CA GLU A 232 -7.15 13.50 -20.81
C GLU A 232 -8.61 13.95 -20.70
N THR A 233 -9.50 13.08 -20.18
CA THR A 233 -10.89 13.43 -19.88
C THR A 233 -10.92 14.39 -18.68
N TRP A 234 -10.18 14.06 -17.62
CA TRP A 234 -10.11 14.86 -16.41
C TRP A 234 -9.63 16.30 -16.65
N ASP A 235 -8.59 16.48 -17.47
CA ASP A 235 -8.00 17.79 -17.76
C ASP A 235 -8.92 18.71 -18.57
N ARG A 236 -9.96 18.15 -19.20
CA ARG A 236 -11.00 18.92 -19.93
C ARG A 236 -12.18 19.31 -19.04
N THR A 237 -12.27 18.75 -17.84
CA THR A 237 -13.32 19.05 -16.86
C THR A 237 -13.05 20.41 -16.19
N ALA A 238 -14.09 21.25 -16.09
CA ALA A 238 -13.99 22.54 -15.40
C ALA A 238 -13.57 22.37 -13.93
N LEU A 239 -12.79 23.31 -13.39
CA LEU A 239 -12.31 23.24 -12.01
C LEU A 239 -13.45 23.07 -11.00
N GLU A 240 -14.56 23.77 -11.19
CA GLU A 240 -15.74 23.65 -10.33
C GLU A 240 -16.28 22.22 -10.29
N GLU A 241 -16.39 21.56 -11.45
CA GLU A 241 -16.83 20.16 -11.53
C GLU A 241 -15.78 19.20 -10.97
N GLN A 242 -14.50 19.47 -11.14
CA GLN A 242 -13.44 18.69 -10.49
C GLN A 242 -13.56 18.75 -8.95
N GLU A 243 -13.81 19.95 -8.40
CA GLU A 243 -13.99 20.14 -6.96
C GLU A 243 -15.31 19.54 -6.46
N ALA A 244 -16.39 19.62 -7.24
CA ALA A 244 -17.67 18.97 -6.96
C ALA A 244 -17.54 17.44 -6.95
N THR A 245 -16.84 16.85 -7.93
CA THR A 245 -16.55 15.41 -8.01
C THR A 245 -15.92 14.89 -6.71
N PHE A 246 -14.95 15.63 -6.15
CA PHE A 246 -14.31 15.24 -4.89
C PHE A 246 -15.08 15.68 -3.64
N GLY A 247 -15.80 16.80 -3.68
CA GLY A 247 -16.35 17.48 -2.49
C GLY A 247 -15.30 18.28 -1.71
N ARG A 248 -14.16 18.61 -2.33
CA ARG A 248 -13.04 19.36 -1.71
C ARG A 248 -12.45 20.35 -2.71
N LYS A 249 -11.81 21.40 -2.17
CA LYS A 249 -11.04 22.36 -2.97
C LYS A 249 -9.74 21.74 -3.45
N ARG A 250 -9.46 21.79 -4.75
CA ARG A 250 -8.26 21.20 -5.37
C ARG A 250 -7.00 21.84 -4.81
N HIS A 251 -6.98 23.17 -4.69
CA HIS A 251 -5.79 23.90 -4.24
C HIS A 251 -5.46 23.66 -2.75
N SER A 252 -6.40 23.89 -1.83
CA SER A 252 -6.12 23.83 -0.40
C SER A 252 -6.31 22.44 0.21
N GLY A 253 -7.15 21.59 -0.40
CA GLY A 253 -7.65 20.34 0.16
C GLY A 253 -8.77 20.53 1.20
N ALA A 254 -9.24 21.75 1.45
CA ALA A 254 -10.36 22.01 2.36
C ALA A 254 -11.66 21.39 1.83
N PRO A 255 -12.61 20.97 2.69
CA PRO A 255 -13.96 20.69 2.22
C PRO A 255 -14.56 21.93 1.55
N LEU A 256 -15.49 21.75 0.61
CA LEU A 256 -16.17 22.88 -0.04
C LEU A 256 -16.87 23.81 0.98
N THR A 257 -17.29 23.25 2.10
CA THR A 257 -17.92 23.94 3.23
C THR A 257 -16.94 24.56 4.24
N GLY A 258 -15.62 24.45 4.03
CA GLY A 258 -14.60 24.88 4.98
C GLY A 258 -13.51 25.78 4.39
N GLY A 259 -12.55 26.13 5.25
CA GLY A 259 -11.44 27.04 4.94
C GLY A 259 -10.06 26.39 4.90
N LYS A 260 -9.85 25.30 5.66
CA LYS A 260 -8.57 24.60 5.80
C LYS A 260 -8.73 23.11 5.51
N GLU A 261 -7.62 22.48 5.13
CA GLU A 261 -7.57 21.07 4.74
C GLU A 261 -8.24 20.12 5.75
N PHE A 262 -7.94 20.32 7.02
CA PHE A 262 -8.38 19.45 8.13
C PHE A 262 -9.65 19.94 8.81
N ASP A 263 -10.36 20.91 8.25
CA ASP A 263 -11.69 21.27 8.74
C ASP A 263 -12.65 20.08 8.56
N GLU A 264 -13.57 19.92 9.51
CA GLU A 264 -14.62 18.91 9.39
C GLU A 264 -15.53 19.21 8.20
N ILE A 265 -15.92 18.15 7.49
CA ILE A 265 -16.81 18.23 6.33
C ILE A 265 -18.26 18.35 6.81
N ASP A 266 -19.00 19.35 6.34
CA ASP A 266 -20.42 19.52 6.69
C ASP A 266 -21.31 19.00 5.56
N LEU A 267 -21.76 17.75 5.68
CA LEU A 267 -22.63 17.11 4.69
C LEU A 267 -24.07 17.65 4.69
N LYS A 268 -24.43 18.49 5.66
CA LYS A 268 -25.77 19.09 5.78
C LYS A 268 -25.84 20.49 5.22
N ALA A 269 -24.71 21.12 4.94
CA ALA A 269 -24.66 22.47 4.41
C ALA A 269 -25.35 22.54 3.04
N LYS A 270 -26.16 23.59 2.86
CA LYS A 270 -26.94 23.85 1.65
C LYS A 270 -26.67 25.25 1.12
N ASP A 271 -26.77 25.41 -0.19
CA ASP A 271 -26.67 26.70 -0.87
C ASP A 271 -27.98 27.51 -0.75
N SER A 272 -28.03 28.68 -1.41
CA SER A 272 -29.22 29.54 -1.42
C SER A 272 -30.44 28.94 -2.12
N HIS A 273 -30.25 27.92 -2.95
CA HIS A 273 -31.33 27.20 -3.66
C HIS A 273 -31.82 25.97 -2.87
N GLY A 274 -31.17 25.65 -1.75
CA GLY A 274 -31.50 24.51 -0.90
C GLY A 274 -30.85 23.19 -1.34
N GLU A 275 -29.93 23.24 -2.30
CA GLU A 275 -29.13 22.11 -2.76
C GLU A 275 -27.91 21.91 -1.86
N TYR A 276 -27.40 20.68 -1.78
CA TYR A 276 -26.22 20.41 -0.95
C TYR A 276 -24.98 21.08 -1.54
N ILE A 277 -24.18 21.75 -0.71
CA ILE A 277 -22.88 22.31 -1.15
C ILE A 277 -21.90 21.20 -1.53
N ILE A 278 -22.05 20.03 -0.89
CA ILE A 278 -21.29 18.82 -1.21
C ILE A 278 -22.29 17.82 -1.78
N ASP A 279 -22.23 17.64 -3.09
CA ASP A 279 -23.17 16.80 -3.83
C ASP A 279 -23.29 15.40 -3.22
N LYS A 280 -24.47 14.79 -3.36
CA LYS A 280 -24.77 13.47 -2.79
C LYS A 280 -23.86 12.36 -3.31
N ASP A 281 -23.34 12.54 -4.51
CA ASP A 281 -22.47 11.65 -5.26
C ASP A 281 -20.98 12.07 -5.23
N ALA A 282 -20.63 13.11 -4.45
CA ALA A 282 -19.25 13.52 -4.28
C ALA A 282 -18.43 12.43 -3.55
N HIS A 283 -17.24 12.13 -4.08
CA HIS A 283 -16.38 11.03 -3.62
C HIS A 283 -16.15 11.05 -2.10
N THR A 284 -15.80 12.21 -1.53
CA THR A 284 -15.50 12.29 -0.08
C THR A 284 -16.74 12.18 0.80
N ARG A 285 -17.92 12.56 0.30
CA ARG A 285 -19.18 12.35 1.00
C ARG A 285 -19.53 10.88 1.06
N LEU A 286 -19.54 10.20 -0.09
CA LEU A 286 -19.83 8.77 -0.17
C LEU A 286 -18.82 7.97 0.68
N ALA A 287 -17.52 8.28 0.61
CA ALA A 287 -16.54 7.63 1.47
C ALA A 287 -16.81 7.83 2.99
N LYS A 288 -17.33 9.01 3.39
CA LYS A 288 -17.66 9.33 4.79
C LYS A 288 -18.94 8.63 5.26
N GLU A 289 -19.95 8.53 4.39
CA GLU A 289 -21.25 7.92 4.68
C GLU A 289 -21.16 6.40 4.92
N ALA A 290 -20.09 5.74 4.44
CA ALA A 290 -19.78 4.35 4.76
C ALA A 290 -19.51 4.09 6.27
N ASN A 291 -19.35 5.15 7.07
CA ASN A 291 -19.22 5.12 8.53
C ASN A 291 -18.14 4.14 9.06
N THR A 292 -17.04 4.06 8.33
CA THR A 292 -15.85 3.27 8.69
C THR A 292 -14.59 3.98 8.19
N SER A 293 -13.42 3.44 8.47
CA SER A 293 -12.14 4.07 8.09
C SER A 293 -11.11 3.03 7.64
N ILE A 294 -10.17 3.46 6.81
CA ILE A 294 -9.02 2.68 6.35
C ILE A 294 -7.80 3.60 6.31
N LEU A 295 -6.60 3.04 6.48
CA LEU A 295 -5.35 3.79 6.32
C LEU A 295 -4.89 3.69 4.87
N ARG A 296 -5.05 4.77 4.10
CA ARG A 296 -4.63 4.81 2.69
C ARG A 296 -3.17 5.23 2.59
N ARG A 297 -2.40 4.51 1.78
CA ARG A 297 -0.98 4.75 1.53
C ARG A 297 -0.67 4.57 0.03
N ALA A 298 -1.38 5.35 -0.78
CA ALA A 298 -1.38 5.23 -2.23
C ALA A 298 -0.17 5.94 -2.88
N PHE A 299 0.18 5.48 -4.08
CA PHE A 299 1.23 6.06 -4.93
C PHE A 299 0.68 6.32 -6.32
N ASN A 300 1.14 7.37 -6.97
CA ASN A 300 0.87 7.57 -8.40
C ASN A 300 1.71 6.60 -9.23
N TYR A 301 1.25 6.23 -10.42
CA TYR A 301 2.08 5.52 -11.40
C TYR A 301 1.94 6.13 -12.80
N VAL A 302 2.97 5.93 -13.62
CA VAL A 302 3.02 6.25 -15.05
C VAL A 302 3.74 5.09 -15.73
N ASP A 303 3.04 4.37 -16.61
CA ASP A 303 3.51 3.15 -17.28
C ASP A 303 3.62 3.34 -18.80
N GLY A 304 3.83 4.58 -19.26
CA GLY A 304 3.95 4.91 -20.68
C GLY A 304 2.61 5.31 -21.29
N THR A 305 2.28 4.73 -22.45
CA THR A 305 1.09 5.08 -23.23
C THR A 305 0.39 3.83 -23.75
N ASP A 306 -0.92 3.91 -23.95
CA ASP A 306 -1.68 2.87 -24.63
C ASP A 306 -1.37 2.88 -26.13
N ASP A 307 -0.88 1.77 -26.67
CA ASP A 307 -0.41 1.66 -28.06
C ASP A 307 -1.51 1.94 -29.10
N ARG A 308 -2.79 1.84 -28.72
CA ARG A 308 -3.92 1.99 -29.65
C ARG A 308 -4.45 3.42 -29.70
N THR A 309 -4.46 4.12 -28.58
CA THR A 309 -5.07 5.44 -28.41
C THR A 309 -4.03 6.55 -28.27
N GLY A 310 -2.82 6.22 -27.80
CA GLY A 310 -1.77 7.17 -27.46
C GLY A 310 -1.98 7.88 -26.11
N ASN A 311 -3.03 7.54 -25.37
CA ASN A 311 -3.31 8.11 -24.05
C ASN A 311 -2.28 7.65 -23.01
N PHE A 312 -2.07 8.45 -21.97
CA PHE A 312 -1.16 8.09 -20.90
C PHE A 312 -1.70 6.91 -20.07
N GLU A 313 -0.87 5.89 -19.88
CA GLU A 313 -1.16 4.80 -18.95
C GLU A 313 -0.74 5.24 -17.54
N THR A 314 -1.62 5.98 -16.90
CA THR A 314 -1.34 6.62 -15.61
C THR A 314 -2.46 6.42 -14.61
N GLY A 315 -2.14 6.55 -13.33
CA GLY A 315 -3.14 6.36 -12.31
C GLY A 315 -2.64 6.36 -10.88
N LEU A 316 -3.41 5.69 -10.04
CA LEU A 316 -3.13 5.50 -8.63
C LEU A 316 -2.98 4.01 -8.31
N LEU A 317 -1.81 3.62 -7.80
CA LEU A 317 -1.61 2.39 -7.06
C LEU A 317 -2.17 2.62 -5.66
N PHE A 318 -3.46 2.36 -5.52
CA PHE A 318 -4.14 2.50 -4.25
C PHE A 318 -3.77 1.33 -3.35
N ILE A 319 -3.20 1.62 -2.18
CA ILE A 319 -2.89 0.66 -1.14
C ILE A 319 -3.60 1.12 0.12
N ALA A 320 -4.38 0.24 0.75
CA ALA A 320 -5.05 0.53 2.01
C ALA A 320 -4.86 -0.59 3.02
N PHE A 321 -4.71 -0.18 4.28
CA PHE A 321 -4.59 -1.05 5.44
C PHE A 321 -5.81 -0.93 6.33
N GLN A 322 -6.34 -2.06 6.79
CA GLN A 322 -7.55 -2.12 7.62
C GLN A 322 -7.58 -3.33 8.53
N LYS A 323 -8.31 -3.22 9.65
CA LYS A 323 -8.50 -4.28 10.64
C LYS A 323 -9.37 -5.42 10.10
N ALA A 324 -10.25 -5.18 9.14
CA ALA A 324 -11.06 -6.19 8.46
C ALA A 324 -11.28 -5.80 6.99
N THR A 325 -11.26 -6.76 6.04
CA THR A 325 -11.50 -6.45 4.62
C THR A 325 -12.89 -5.88 4.36
N LYS A 326 -13.86 -6.19 5.23
CA LYS A 326 -15.20 -5.60 5.22
C LYS A 326 -15.18 -4.06 5.20
N GLN A 327 -14.22 -3.40 5.83
CA GLN A 327 -14.13 -1.93 5.83
C GLN A 327 -13.91 -1.37 4.42
N PHE A 328 -13.01 -1.98 3.65
CA PHE A 328 -12.80 -1.59 2.25
C PHE A 328 -14.03 -1.91 1.40
N ILE A 329 -14.63 -3.09 1.60
CA ILE A 329 -15.83 -3.51 0.86
C ILE A 329 -17.00 -2.54 1.10
N ASP A 330 -17.24 -2.13 2.35
CA ASP A 330 -18.32 -1.21 2.71
C ASP A 330 -18.09 0.18 2.10
N ILE A 331 -16.85 0.70 2.13
CA ILE A 331 -16.50 1.96 1.48
C ILE A 331 -16.71 1.87 -0.03
N GLN A 332 -16.12 0.87 -0.69
CA GLN A 332 -16.19 0.72 -2.14
C GLN A 332 -17.63 0.47 -2.63
N ASN A 333 -18.45 -0.24 -1.87
CA ASN A 333 -19.88 -0.41 -2.18
C ASN A 333 -20.65 0.92 -2.04
N ASN A 334 -20.30 1.76 -1.08
CA ASN A 334 -20.94 3.06 -0.92
C ASN A 334 -20.53 4.06 -2.00
N LEU A 335 -19.28 4.00 -2.47
CA LEU A 335 -18.87 4.67 -3.71
C LEU A 335 -19.69 4.12 -4.89
N GLY A 336 -19.70 2.80 -5.05
CA GLY A 336 -20.59 2.05 -5.93
C GLY A 336 -20.68 2.63 -7.34
N SER A 337 -21.85 2.52 -7.97
CA SER A 337 -22.15 3.17 -9.25
C SER A 337 -22.44 4.67 -9.14
N ASN A 338 -22.54 5.20 -7.92
CA ASN A 338 -23.03 6.55 -7.68
C ASN A 338 -21.91 7.59 -7.62
N ASP A 339 -20.67 7.18 -7.32
CA ASP A 339 -19.54 8.11 -7.24
C ASP A 339 -19.25 8.78 -8.58
N LYS A 340 -19.32 10.12 -8.61
CA LYS A 340 -18.97 10.93 -9.79
C LYS A 340 -17.57 10.63 -10.30
N LEU A 341 -16.65 10.25 -9.41
CA LEU A 341 -15.26 9.95 -9.79
C LEU A 341 -15.16 8.80 -10.80
N ASN A 342 -16.15 7.89 -10.83
CA ASN A 342 -16.17 6.74 -11.74
C ASN A 342 -16.13 7.11 -13.23
N GLU A 343 -16.52 8.34 -13.61
CA GLU A 343 -16.36 8.83 -14.98
C GLU A 343 -14.88 8.96 -15.39
N TYR A 344 -14.00 9.21 -14.42
CA TYR A 344 -12.62 9.57 -14.65
C TYR A 344 -11.63 8.47 -14.28
N ILE A 345 -12.11 7.36 -13.70
CA ILE A 345 -11.25 6.27 -13.24
C ILE A 345 -11.74 4.90 -13.70
N THR A 346 -10.84 3.94 -13.73
CA THR A 346 -11.19 2.53 -13.93
C THR A 346 -10.31 1.64 -13.06
N HIS A 347 -10.92 0.72 -12.32
CA HIS A 347 -10.18 -0.29 -11.59
C HIS A 347 -9.69 -1.37 -12.56
N ARG A 348 -8.36 -1.46 -12.74
CA ARG A 348 -7.68 -2.37 -13.67
C ARG A 348 -7.00 -3.55 -12.98
N GLY A 349 -6.77 -3.49 -11.68
CA GLY A 349 -6.13 -4.56 -10.93
C GLY A 349 -6.61 -4.57 -9.49
N SER A 350 -6.64 -5.77 -8.90
CA SER A 350 -7.11 -5.96 -7.53
C SER A 350 -6.36 -7.09 -6.84
N ALA A 351 -5.90 -6.86 -5.61
CA ALA A 351 -5.35 -7.92 -4.78
C ALA A 351 -5.64 -7.67 -3.30
N SER A 352 -5.66 -8.74 -2.50
CA SER A 352 -5.83 -8.65 -1.05
C SER A 352 -4.89 -9.59 -0.31
N PHE A 353 -4.27 -9.07 0.75
CA PHE A 353 -3.27 -9.76 1.54
C PHE A 353 -3.51 -9.54 3.03
N LEU A 354 -3.14 -10.52 3.86
CA LEU A 354 -2.90 -10.32 5.28
C LEU A 354 -1.41 -9.98 5.45
N VAL A 355 -1.12 -8.73 5.80
CA VAL A 355 0.21 -8.30 6.21
C VAL A 355 0.53 -8.95 7.55
N LEU A 356 1.64 -9.67 7.60
CA LEU A 356 2.04 -10.43 8.77
C LEU A 356 2.34 -9.52 9.97
N PRO A 357 2.29 -10.04 11.21
CA PRO A 357 2.79 -9.33 12.37
C PRO A 357 4.26 -8.89 12.18
N GLY A 358 4.68 -7.87 12.94
CA GLY A 358 6.08 -7.47 12.95
C GLY A 358 7.00 -8.54 13.55
N VAL A 359 8.30 -8.38 13.34
CA VAL A 359 9.32 -9.36 13.76
C VAL A 359 9.98 -8.90 15.06
N SER A 360 10.07 -9.80 16.04
CA SER A 360 10.88 -9.58 17.24
C SER A 360 12.35 -9.94 16.97
N LYS A 361 13.30 -9.30 17.66
CA LYS A 361 14.73 -9.66 17.52
C LYS A 361 14.94 -11.15 17.83
N GLY A 362 15.56 -11.87 16.90
CA GLY A 362 15.76 -13.33 16.97
C GLY A 362 14.63 -14.16 16.37
N GLY A 363 13.46 -13.56 16.09
CA GLY A 363 12.35 -14.18 15.37
C GLY A 363 12.47 -13.99 13.86
N TYR A 364 11.40 -14.33 13.12
CA TYR A 364 11.35 -14.20 11.66
C TYR A 364 9.95 -13.88 11.14
N LEU A 365 9.89 -13.40 9.89
CA LEU A 365 8.64 -13.13 9.18
C LEU A 365 7.76 -14.39 9.16
N GLY A 366 6.52 -14.26 9.62
CA GLY A 366 5.57 -15.37 9.61
C GLY A 366 5.78 -16.41 10.72
N GLU A 367 6.63 -16.15 11.72
CA GLU A 367 6.84 -17.05 12.85
C GLU A 367 5.53 -17.53 13.48
N THR A 368 4.61 -16.63 13.81
CA THR A 368 3.30 -16.98 14.38
C THR A 368 2.37 -17.75 13.44
N LEU A 369 2.65 -17.75 12.13
CA LEU A 369 1.92 -18.55 11.14
C LEU A 369 2.46 -19.98 11.07
N PHE A 370 3.77 -20.16 11.14
CA PHE A 370 4.42 -21.46 10.91
C PHE A 370 4.69 -22.27 12.17
N ASP A 371 4.80 -21.60 13.31
CA ASP A 371 4.93 -22.19 14.65
C ASP A 371 3.59 -22.05 15.41
#